data_AF-A0A4P7BZ65-F1
#
_entry.id   AF-A0A4P7BZ65-F1
#
_cell.length_a   1.000
_cell.length_b   1.000
_cell.length_c   1.000
_cell.angle_alpha   90.00
_cell.angle_beta   90.00
_cell.angle_gamma   90.00
#
_symmetry.space_group_name_H-M   'P 1'
#
loop_
_entity.id
_entity.type
_entity.pdbx_description
1 polymer ?
#
loop_
_entity_poly.entity_id
_entity_poly.type
_entity_poly.pdbx_seq_one_letter_code
_entity_poly.pdbx_strand_id
1 'polypeptide(L)'
;MRFSDGLVVTCDGIAYEGKLWLVPLWLRHPRNPVVLPERMIRFDLCPHQKAEGGDLDYQNIQLPIPKSALRGEVPQGIEYIDRPQNLEVPVHLLRR
;
A
#
# COMPACT_ATOMS: atom_id res chain seq x y z
N MET A 1 -1.56 29.90 -9.68
CA MET A 1 -2.19 29.25 -8.51
C MET A 1 -1.34 28.04 -8.14
N ARG A 2 -0.89 27.96 -6.88
CA ARG A 2 -0.09 26.85 -6.34
C ARG A 2 -1.01 25.64 -6.17
N PHE A 3 -0.71 24.52 -6.83
CA PHE A 3 -1.40 23.27 -6.56
C PHE A 3 -0.92 22.73 -5.20
N SER A 4 -1.67 23.06 -4.16
CA SER A 4 -1.58 22.45 -2.84
C SER A 4 -2.87 21.66 -2.58
N ASP A 5 -3.33 20.87 -3.56
CA ASP A 5 -4.39 19.89 -3.32
C ASP A 5 -3.77 18.68 -2.61
N GLY A 6 -3.54 18.85 -1.31
CA GLY A 6 -3.06 17.84 -0.37
C GLY A 6 -4.06 16.70 -0.18
N LEU A 7 -4.37 15.97 -1.26
CA LEU A 7 -5.16 14.74 -1.24
C LEU A 7 -4.41 13.68 -0.44
N VAL A 8 -4.82 13.46 0.81
CA VAL A 8 -4.38 12.34 1.64
C VAL A 8 -4.98 11.06 1.06
N VAL A 9 -4.16 10.03 0.87
CA VAL A 9 -4.60 8.70 0.43
C VAL A 9 -4.25 7.73 1.54
N THR A 10 -5.21 6.95 1.98
CA THR A 10 -5.03 5.82 2.89
C THR A 10 -4.95 4.54 2.08
N CYS A 11 -3.98 3.70 2.39
CA CYS A 11 -3.82 2.37 1.80
C CYS A 11 -3.60 1.37 2.93
N ASP A 12 -3.92 0.10 2.66
CA ASP A 12 -3.55 -0.97 3.59
C ASP A 12 -2.03 -1.15 3.62
N GLY A 13 -1.50 -1.37 4.82
CA GLY A 13 -0.09 -1.70 5.04
C GLY A 13 0.05 -3.17 5.44
N ILE A 14 1.04 -3.87 4.90
CA ILE A 14 1.36 -5.24 5.29
C ILE A 14 2.85 -5.41 5.57
N ALA A 15 3.16 -6.28 6.53
CA ALA A 15 4.51 -6.79 6.71
C ALA A 15 4.67 -8.08 5.90
N TYR A 16 5.63 -8.09 4.97
CA TYR A 16 5.90 -9.24 4.12
C TYR A 16 7.41 -9.36 3.89
N GLU A 17 7.95 -10.56 4.11
CA GLU A 17 9.39 -10.85 4.04
C GLU A 17 10.25 -9.90 4.89
N GLY A 18 9.75 -9.53 6.08
CA GLY A 18 10.45 -8.64 7.02
C GLY A 18 10.48 -7.15 6.61
N LYS A 19 9.79 -6.78 5.52
CA LYS A 19 9.68 -5.40 5.01
C LYS A 19 8.24 -4.89 5.15
N LEU A 20 8.06 -3.56 5.09
CA LEU A 20 6.74 -2.93 5.13
C LEU A 20 6.32 -2.44 3.75
N TRP A 21 5.12 -2.83 3.35
CA TRP A 21 4.57 -2.57 2.03
C TRP A 21 3.21 -1.92 2.11
N LEU A 22 2.96 -0.97 1.22
CA LEU A 22 1.63 -0.44 0.94
C LEU A 22 0.98 -1.27 -0.15
N VAL A 23 -0.31 -1.57 0.03
CA VAL A 23 -1.14 -2.24 -0.96
C VAL A 23 -2.21 -1.25 -1.45
N PRO A 24 -2.03 -0.65 -2.64
CA PRO A 24 -3.01 0.30 -3.17
C PRO A 24 -4.31 -0.36 -3.61
N LEU A 25 -4.24 -1.62 -4.06
CA LEU A 25 -5.39 -2.36 -4.55
C LEU A 25 -5.31 -3.85 -4.21
N TRP A 26 -6.45 -4.39 -3.77
CA TRP A 26 -6.67 -5.82 -3.54
C TRP A 26 -7.53 -6.42 -4.66
N LEU A 27 -7.02 -7.46 -5.31
CA LEU A 27 -7.73 -8.30 -6.26
C LEU A 27 -8.50 -9.37 -5.50
N ARG A 28 -9.81 -9.46 -5.73
CA ARG A 28 -10.66 -10.50 -5.12
C ARG A 28 -10.55 -11.78 -5.90
N HIS A 29 -10.37 -12.90 -5.20
CA HIS A 29 -10.52 -14.21 -5.83
C HIS A 29 -12.01 -14.51 -6.06
N PRO A 30 -12.44 -14.94 -7.26
CA PRO A 30 -13.86 -15.10 -7.57
C PRO A 30 -14.55 -16.25 -6.81
N ARG A 31 -13.77 -17.24 -6.36
CA ARG A 31 -14.30 -18.48 -5.76
C ARG A 31 -13.86 -18.72 -4.31
N ASN A 32 -12.88 -17.95 -3.82
CA ASN A 32 -12.28 -18.13 -2.50
C ASN A 32 -12.42 -16.83 -1.71
N PRO A 33 -12.63 -16.88 -0.38
CA PRO A 33 -12.75 -15.69 0.47
C PRO A 33 -11.37 -15.07 0.78
N VAL A 34 -10.49 -15.00 -0.23
CA VAL A 34 -9.15 -14.43 -0.15
C VAL A 34 -9.00 -13.31 -1.18
N VAL A 35 -8.10 -12.40 -0.86
CA VAL A 35 -7.64 -11.33 -1.75
C VAL A 35 -6.14 -11.44 -1.96
N LEU A 36 -5.68 -10.95 -3.11
CA LEU A 36 -4.27 -10.83 -3.44
C LEU A 36 -3.98 -9.36 -3.71
N PRO A 37 -2.84 -8.81 -3.30
CA PRO A 37 -2.50 -7.46 -3.69
C PRO A 37 -2.24 -7.43 -5.20
N GLU A 38 -2.77 -6.43 -5.89
CA GLU A 38 -2.38 -6.19 -7.28
C GLU A 38 -0.91 -5.79 -7.35
N ARG A 39 -0.51 -4.92 -6.42
CA ARG A 39 0.83 -4.39 -6.27
C ARG A 39 1.13 -4.11 -4.81
N MET A 40 2.37 -4.34 -4.43
CA MET A 40 2.95 -3.94 -3.16
C MET A 40 4.04 -2.92 -3.40
N ILE A 41 4.02 -1.79 -2.69
CA ILE A 41 5.02 -0.73 -2.81
C ILE A 41 5.74 -0.60 -1.48
N ARG A 42 7.05 -0.82 -1.47
CA ARG A 42 7.84 -0.79 -0.24
C ARG A 42 7.96 0.63 0.27
N PHE A 43 7.74 0.86 1.57
CA PHE A 43 7.81 2.21 2.14
C PHE A 43 8.67 2.32 3.41
N ASP A 44 9.15 1.21 3.98
CA ASP A 44 9.99 1.24 5.21
C ASP A 44 11.31 2.00 5.04
N LEU A 45 11.78 2.17 3.80
CA LEU A 45 12.97 2.97 3.49
C LEU A 45 12.66 4.45 3.24
N CYS A 46 11.39 4.82 3.16
CA CYS A 46 10.94 6.19 2.93
C CYS A 46 10.64 6.88 4.26
N PRO A 47 10.69 8.22 4.33
CA PRO A 47 10.20 8.94 5.50
C PRO A 47 8.75 8.56 5.79
N HIS A 48 8.51 8.03 6.99
CA HIS A 48 7.20 7.67 7.50
C HIS A 48 7.18 7.88 9.01
N GLN A 49 5.99 8.02 9.57
CA GLN A 49 5.79 8.16 11.00
C GLN A 49 4.84 7.07 11.48
N LYS A 50 5.21 6.36 12.54
CA LYS A 50 4.27 5.47 13.22
C LYS A 50 3.19 6.32 13.89
N ALA A 51 1.93 5.99 13.66
CA ALA A 51 0.83 6.71 14.30
C ALA A 51 0.68 6.24 15.76
N GLU A 52 0.47 7.18 16.68
CA GLU A 52 0.25 6.88 18.11
C GLU A 52 -1.24 7.01 18.42
N GLY A 53 -1.91 5.87 18.60
CA GLY A 53 -3.33 5.83 18.97
C GLY A 53 -4.25 6.35 17.85
N GLY A 54 -4.90 5.44 17.13
CA GLY A 54 -5.85 5.78 16.07
C GLY A 54 -6.13 4.58 15.15
N ASP A 55 -6.79 4.86 14.02
CA ASP A 55 -7.19 3.84 13.04
C ASP A 55 -6.06 3.45 12.07
N LEU A 56 -4.97 4.24 12.02
CA LEU A 56 -3.82 4.02 11.16
C LEU A 56 -2.63 3.52 11.97
N ASP A 57 -1.84 2.61 11.38
CA ASP A 57 -0.56 2.18 11.95
C ASP A 57 0.58 3.16 11.59
N TYR A 58 0.52 3.77 10.40
CA TYR A 58 1.52 4.68 9.86
C TYR A 58 0.87 5.89 9.16
N GLN A 59 1.55 7.04 9.24
CA GLN A 59 1.12 8.31 8.66
C GLN A 59 2.32 9.07 8.07
N ASN A 60 2.04 10.18 7.37
CA ASN A 60 3.06 11.06 6.77
C ASN A 60 4.09 10.31 5.89
N ILE A 61 3.65 9.28 5.18
CA ILE A 61 4.51 8.47 4.30
C ILE A 61 4.84 9.28 3.05
N GLN A 62 6.12 9.59 2.86
CA GLN A 62 6.61 10.35 1.72
C GLN A 62 7.24 9.41 0.70
N LEU A 63 6.46 9.01 -0.31
CA LEU A 63 6.96 8.19 -1.40
C LEU A 63 7.56 9.06 -2.51
N PRO A 64 8.71 8.71 -3.09
CA PRO A 64 9.31 9.41 -4.23
C PRO A 64 8.60 9.07 -5.56
N ILE A 65 7.26 8.89 -5.53
CA ILE A 65 6.47 8.49 -6.69
C ILE A 65 5.25 9.41 -6.85
N PRO A 66 4.78 9.65 -8.08
CA PRO A 66 3.53 10.34 -8.29
C PRO A 66 2.36 9.50 -7.75
N LYS A 67 1.28 10.16 -7.31
CA LYS A 67 0.07 9.47 -6.83
C LYS A 67 -0.56 8.56 -7.89
N SER A 68 -0.31 8.81 -9.18
CA SER A 68 -0.73 7.94 -10.28
C SER A 68 -0.13 6.54 -10.21
N ALA A 69 1.05 6.39 -9.59
CA ALA A 69 1.67 5.08 -9.35
C ALA A 69 0.88 4.21 -8.36
N LEU A 70 0.08 4.82 -7.48
CA LEU A 70 -0.89 4.13 -6.62
C LEU A 70 -2.14 3.68 -7.40
N ARG A 71 -2.33 4.16 -8.64
CA ARG A 71 -3.50 3.89 -9.49
C ARG A 71 -3.18 3.00 -10.70
N GLY A 72 -2.02 2.33 -10.69
CA GLY A 72 -1.65 1.33 -11.69
C GLY A 72 -0.39 1.67 -12.50
N GLU A 73 0.07 2.93 -12.51
CA GLU A 73 1.34 3.28 -13.15
C GLU A 73 2.51 2.61 -12.43
N VAL A 74 3.53 2.19 -13.18
CA VAL A 74 4.72 1.56 -12.60
C VAL A 74 5.48 2.57 -11.74
N PRO A 75 5.70 2.30 -10.44
CA PRO A 75 6.51 3.16 -9.58
C PRO A 75 7.96 3.22 -10.09
N GLN A 76 8.52 4.42 -10.23
CA GLN A 76 9.96 4.61 -10.52
C GLN A 76 10.70 5.05 -9.26
N GLY A 77 11.93 4.55 -9.05
CA GLY A 77 12.77 4.95 -7.92
C GLY A 77 12.36 4.38 -6.56
N ILE A 78 11.47 3.37 -6.54
CA ILE A 78 11.06 2.66 -5.34
C ILE A 78 10.89 1.17 -5.63
N GLU A 79 11.14 0.34 -4.62
CA GLU A 79 10.93 -1.11 -4.72
C GLU A 79 9.43 -1.43 -4.70
N TYR A 80 8.99 -2.26 -5.64
CA TYR A 80 7.62 -2.74 -5.72
C TYR A 80 7.56 -4.19 -6.21
N ILE A 81 6.48 -4.89 -5.89
CA ILE A 81 6.18 -6.24 -6.37
C ILE A 81 4.81 -6.20 -7.04
N ASP A 82 4.74 -6.57 -8.32
CA ASP A 82 3.48 -6.77 -9.04
C ASP A 82 3.01 -8.21 -8.87
N ARG A 83 1.73 -8.38 -8.52
CA ARG A 83 1.02 -9.67 -8.42
C ARG A 83 1.84 -10.78 -7.73
N PRO A 84 2.19 -10.61 -6.44
CA PRO A 84 2.91 -11.64 -5.70
C PRO A 84 2.09 -12.93 -5.66
N GLN A 85 2.66 -14.01 -6.19
CA GLN A 85 1.94 -15.30 -6.33
C GLN A 85 1.81 -16.08 -5.01
N ASN A 86 2.62 -15.74 -4.01
CA ASN A 86 2.68 -16.46 -2.73
C ASN A 86 2.02 -15.69 -1.57
N LEU A 87 1.14 -14.73 -1.89
CA LEU A 87 0.50 -13.88 -0.89
C LEU A 87 -1.02 -13.82 -1.10
N GLU A 88 -1.72 -14.62 -0.29
CA GLU A 88 -3.17 -14.60 -0.18
C GLU A 88 -3.56 -14.12 1.22
N VAL A 89 -4.40 -13.09 1.29
CA VAL A 89 -4.89 -12.55 2.56
C VAL A 89 -6.39 -12.86 2.68
N PRO A 90 -6.83 -13.53 3.76
CA PRO A 90 -8.25 -13.72 4.01
C PRO A 90 -9.00 -12.38 4.08
N VAL A 91 -10.13 -12.28 3.40
CA VAL A 91 -10.90 -11.02 3.29
C VAL A 91 -11.29 -10.43 4.66
N HIS A 92 -11.48 -11.28 5.66
CA HIS A 92 -11.86 -10.86 7.02
C HIS A 92 -10.72 -10.16 7.80
N LEU A 93 -9.48 -10.22 7.31
CA LEU A 93 -8.34 -9.52 7.90
C LEU A 93 -8.13 -8.12 7.35
N LEU A 94 -8.74 -7.77 6.21
CA LEU A 94 -8.75 -6.41 5.72
C LEU A 94 -9.64 -5.56 6.65
N ARG A 95 -9.02 -4.63 7.37
CA ARG A 95 -9.76 -3.63 8.15
C ARG A 95 -10.46 -2.68 7.17
N ARG A 96 -11.74 -2.40 7.40
CA ARG A 96 -12.54 -1.47 6.60
C ARG A 96 -12.72 -0.16 7.33
#